data_AF-A0AAW9RAL1-F1
#
_entry.id   AF-A0AAW9RAL1-F1
#
_cell.length_a   1.000
_cell.length_b   1.000
_cell.length_c   1.000
_cell.angle_alpha   90.00
_cell.angle_beta   90.00
_cell.angle_gamma   90.00
#
_symmetry.space_group_name_H-M   'P 1'
#
loop_
_entity.id
_entity.type
_entity.pdbx_description
1 polymer ?
#
loop_
_entity_poly.entity_id
_entity_poly.type
_entity_poly.pdbx_seq_one_letter_code
_entity_poly.pdbx_strand_id
1 'polypeptide(L)'
;MILPKPPPRALLPLLVLAGVASLAACRGTPEPAATPAAPVQAEARTEPQPDLAPREPSRVRVRTSAEAPFACDVLSEEELGRVLPDEPTIIDVTTQRRAYGMAVESACLFAFGRNRDPARIDLDSRFIRVDLYTDASFRAAGHGALQDQWSYRVRDGSTVFHLHDTALAAWVDSEHPPDPALIVRQGEVMYDIAQYPAASDQGSPERKAQVEEIALLFLGKLDADEDDAGAN
;
A
#
# COMPACT_ATOMS: atom_id res chain seq x y z
N MET A 1 2.32 59.91 -11.58
CA MET A 1 1.16 60.61 -10.99
C MET A 1 0.43 59.62 -10.10
N ILE A 2 0.30 59.92 -8.81
CA ILE A 2 -0.26 59.03 -7.78
C ILE A 2 -1.34 59.81 -7.01
N LEU A 3 -2.40 59.09 -6.62
CA LEU A 3 -3.49 59.35 -5.65
C LEU A 3 -4.77 60.06 -6.17
N PRO A 4 -5.98 59.79 -5.59
CA PRO A 4 -6.20 59.28 -4.24
C PRO A 4 -7.19 58.11 -4.00
N LYS A 5 -7.01 57.55 -2.80
CA LYS A 5 -7.80 56.54 -2.07
C LYS A 5 -8.96 57.22 -1.32
N PRO A 6 -10.17 56.64 -1.23
CA PRO A 6 -11.15 57.05 -0.23
C PRO A 6 -11.04 56.23 1.09
N PRO A 7 -11.36 56.83 2.25
CA PRO A 7 -11.14 56.30 3.60
C PRO A 7 -12.37 55.52 4.17
N PRO A 8 -12.29 54.96 5.39
CA PRO A 8 -13.15 53.87 5.88
C PRO A 8 -14.38 54.36 6.67
N ARG A 9 -15.38 53.49 6.86
CA ARG A 9 -16.43 53.66 7.87
C ARG A 9 -16.55 52.43 8.77
N ALA A 10 -16.05 52.60 10.00
CA ALA A 10 -16.48 51.93 11.22
C ALA A 10 -17.91 52.40 11.61
N LEU A 11 -18.71 51.86 12.53
CA LEU A 11 -18.65 50.86 13.63
C LEU A 11 -20.14 50.65 14.05
N LEU A 12 -20.56 49.40 14.39
CA LEU A 12 -21.50 48.87 15.44
C LEU A 12 -22.55 49.80 16.16
N PRO A 13 -23.41 49.34 17.11
CA PRO A 13 -23.93 48.02 17.56
C PRO A 13 -25.47 47.99 17.86
N LEU A 14 -25.96 46.88 18.45
CA LEU A 14 -27.08 46.67 19.45
C LEU A 14 -28.04 45.54 19.01
N LEU A 15 -28.00 44.33 19.61
CA LEU A 15 -28.44 43.86 20.95
C LEU A 15 -29.95 43.53 21.04
N VAL A 16 -30.23 42.30 21.55
CA VAL A 16 -31.27 41.97 22.58
C VAL A 16 -32.70 41.73 22.04
N LEU A 17 -33.51 40.73 22.40
CA LEU A 17 -33.61 39.78 23.53
C LEU A 17 -34.58 38.60 23.19
N ALA A 18 -34.35 37.46 23.86
CA ALA A 18 -35.25 36.46 24.46
C ALA A 18 -36.62 36.05 23.88
N GLY A 19 -36.95 34.76 24.08
CA GLY A 19 -38.31 34.32 24.40
C GLY A 19 -38.53 32.81 24.32
N VAL A 20 -38.70 32.16 25.48
CA VAL A 20 -38.91 30.71 25.70
C VAL A 20 -40.39 30.44 26.05
N ALA A 21 -40.90 29.25 25.67
CA ALA A 21 -42.11 28.55 26.15
C ALA A 21 -43.49 29.18 25.77
N SER A 22 -44.62 28.47 25.65
CA SER A 22 -45.06 27.19 26.22
C SER A 22 -46.33 26.64 25.53
N LEU A 23 -46.38 25.31 25.38
CA LEU A 23 -47.45 24.32 25.61
C LEU A 23 -48.98 24.59 25.40
N ALA A 24 -49.60 23.50 24.90
CA ALA A 24 -50.98 23.00 25.09
C ALA A 24 -52.09 23.60 24.21
N ALA A 25 -53.10 22.88 23.71
CA ALA A 25 -53.44 21.46 23.58
C ALA A 25 -54.75 21.43 22.75
N CYS A 26 -54.93 20.48 21.84
CA CYS A 26 -56.27 20.09 21.38
C CYS A 26 -56.32 18.56 21.25
N ARG A 27 -57.26 18.00 22.02
CA ARG A 27 -57.59 16.58 22.16
C ARG A 27 -58.22 16.01 20.89
N GLY A 28 -57.88 14.76 20.59
CA GLY A 28 -58.69 13.80 19.82
C GLY A 28 -58.38 12.39 20.31
N THR A 29 -59.39 11.71 20.87
CA THR A 29 -59.37 10.41 21.57
C THR A 29 -59.20 9.22 20.58
N PRO A 30 -58.77 8.01 21.01
CA PRO A 30 -58.04 7.02 20.20
C PRO A 30 -58.82 5.75 19.84
N GLU A 31 -58.28 4.93 18.92
CA GLU A 31 -58.52 3.48 18.81
C GLU A 31 -57.38 2.79 17.99
N PRO A 32 -57.21 1.45 18.01
CA PRO A 32 -56.04 0.84 18.66
C PRO A 32 -55.20 -0.07 17.74
N ALA A 33 -53.92 -0.20 18.04
CA ALA A 33 -53.06 -1.31 17.56
C ALA A 33 -51.78 -1.30 18.42
N ALA A 34 -51.18 -2.39 18.86
CA ALA A 34 -51.45 -3.81 18.78
C ALA A 34 -50.77 -4.47 20.01
N THR A 35 -51.15 -5.70 20.30
CA THR A 35 -50.66 -6.58 21.36
C THR A 35 -49.11 -6.56 21.51
N PRO A 36 -48.56 -6.52 22.73
CA PRO A 36 -47.11 -6.55 22.93
C PRO A 36 -46.56 -7.94 22.58
N ALA A 37 -45.70 -8.02 21.56
CA ALA A 37 -44.86 -9.18 21.34
C ALA A 37 -43.79 -9.24 22.43
N ALA A 38 -43.62 -10.45 22.99
CA ALA A 38 -42.65 -10.80 24.01
C ALA A 38 -41.22 -10.36 23.66
N PRO A 39 -40.34 -10.14 24.66
CA PRO A 39 -38.95 -9.79 24.41
C PRO A 39 -38.28 -10.93 23.64
N VAL A 40 -37.88 -10.63 22.40
CA VAL A 40 -37.03 -11.51 21.60
C VAL A 40 -35.72 -11.64 22.37
N GLN A 41 -35.46 -12.85 22.88
CA GLN A 41 -34.16 -13.23 23.37
C GLN A 41 -33.16 -13.00 22.25
N ALA A 42 -32.13 -12.20 22.52
CA ALA A 42 -31.01 -12.01 21.61
C ALA A 42 -30.36 -13.38 21.38
N GLU A 43 -30.69 -14.01 20.24
CA GLU A 43 -29.92 -15.14 19.73
C GLU A 43 -28.47 -14.69 19.59
N ALA A 44 -27.60 -15.58 20.08
CA ALA A 44 -26.16 -15.37 20.12
C ALA A 44 -25.66 -14.87 18.77
N ARG A 45 -25.01 -13.71 18.80
CA ARG A 45 -24.22 -13.21 17.68
C ARG A 45 -23.27 -14.33 17.28
N THR A 46 -23.39 -14.82 16.05
CA THR A 46 -22.30 -15.55 15.40
C THR A 46 -21.09 -14.63 15.46
N GLU A 47 -20.09 -15.01 16.25
CA GLU A 47 -18.79 -14.33 16.25
C GLU A 47 -18.26 -14.31 14.80
N PRO A 48 -17.65 -13.20 14.34
CA PRO A 48 -16.90 -13.23 13.10
C PRO A 48 -15.84 -14.31 13.24
N GLN A 49 -15.91 -15.32 12.39
CA GLN A 49 -14.83 -16.29 12.26
C GLN A 49 -13.57 -15.47 11.91
N PRO A 50 -12.46 -15.58 12.68
CA PRO A 50 -11.24 -14.94 12.26
C PRO A 50 -10.85 -15.59 10.95
N ASP A 51 -10.92 -14.83 9.87
CA ASP A 51 -10.23 -15.20 8.64
C ASP A 51 -8.75 -15.20 9.05
N LEU A 52 -8.22 -16.41 9.26
CA LEU A 52 -6.85 -16.61 9.66
C LEU A 52 -6.01 -16.13 8.49
N ALA A 53 -5.60 -14.86 8.53
CA ALA A 53 -4.54 -14.34 7.68
C ALA A 53 -3.46 -15.42 7.60
N PRO A 54 -3.02 -15.83 6.39
CA PRO A 54 -2.09 -16.92 6.24
C PRO A 54 -0.95 -16.79 7.23
N ARG A 55 -0.84 -17.81 8.10
CA ARG A 55 0.23 -17.86 9.08
C ARG A 55 1.54 -17.87 8.33
N GLU A 56 2.54 -17.19 8.88
CA GLU A 56 3.90 -17.26 8.35
C GLU A 56 4.25 -18.73 8.09
N PRO A 57 4.77 -19.06 6.90
CA PRO A 57 5.02 -20.44 6.55
C PRO A 57 6.02 -21.01 7.53
N SER A 58 5.74 -22.19 8.08
CA SER A 58 6.65 -22.90 8.99
C SER A 58 8.04 -23.21 8.40
N ARG A 59 8.23 -22.98 7.09
CA ARG A 59 9.49 -23.17 6.35
C ARG A 59 10.06 -21.87 5.78
N VAL A 60 9.41 -20.72 5.99
CA VAL A 60 9.91 -19.46 5.45
C VAL A 60 11.19 -19.05 6.16
N ARG A 61 12.23 -18.85 5.38
CA ARG A 61 13.43 -18.19 5.84
C ARG A 61 13.10 -16.75 6.23
N VAL A 62 13.36 -16.44 7.50
CA VAL A 62 13.17 -15.10 8.07
C VAL A 62 14.44 -14.31 7.78
N ARG A 63 14.35 -13.30 6.91
CA ARG A 63 15.45 -12.35 6.68
C ARG A 63 15.35 -11.24 7.72
N THR A 64 16.46 -10.91 8.37
CA THR A 64 16.55 -9.79 9.29
C THR A 64 16.76 -8.48 8.54
N SER A 65 16.48 -7.34 9.19
CA SER A 65 16.68 -6.03 8.59
C SER A 65 18.13 -5.79 8.12
N ALA A 66 19.11 -6.40 8.79
CA ALA A 66 20.54 -6.26 8.46
C ALA A 66 20.97 -7.07 7.23
N GLU A 67 20.16 -8.04 6.80
CA GLU A 67 20.41 -8.91 5.66
C GLU A 67 19.65 -8.46 4.40
N ALA A 68 18.97 -7.31 4.48
CA ALA A 68 18.21 -6.76 3.36
C ALA A 68 19.15 -6.46 2.17
N PRO A 69 18.87 -7.01 0.97
CA PRO A 69 19.68 -6.73 -0.21
C PRO A 69 19.49 -5.29 -0.68
N PHE A 70 20.37 -4.82 -1.56
CA PHE A 70 20.11 -3.61 -2.33
C PHE A 70 19.28 -3.97 -3.58
N ALA A 71 18.09 -3.37 -3.74
CA ALA A 71 17.13 -3.80 -4.76
C ALA A 71 17.66 -3.80 -6.21
N CYS A 72 18.58 -2.88 -6.53
CA CYS A 72 19.18 -2.81 -7.88
C CYS A 72 20.32 -3.81 -8.12
N ASP A 73 20.87 -4.43 -7.08
CA ASP A 73 22.04 -5.32 -7.21
C ASP A 73 21.65 -6.79 -7.36
N VAL A 74 20.37 -7.13 -7.12
CA VAL A 74 19.91 -8.52 -7.12
C VAL A 74 19.75 -9.07 -8.53
N LEU A 75 19.11 -8.33 -9.42
CA LEU A 75 18.84 -8.77 -10.79
C LEU A 75 19.71 -8.01 -11.78
N SER A 76 20.26 -8.71 -12.76
CA SER A 76 20.97 -8.10 -13.89
C SER A 76 20.01 -7.69 -15.02
N GLU A 77 20.47 -6.79 -15.89
CA GLU A 77 19.73 -6.40 -17.11
C GLU A 77 19.47 -7.61 -18.03
N GLU A 78 20.38 -8.58 -18.07
CA GLU A 78 20.20 -9.82 -18.84
C GLU A 78 19.05 -10.68 -18.30
N GLU A 79 18.97 -10.85 -16.97
CA GLU A 79 17.89 -11.60 -16.32
C GLU A 79 16.55 -10.91 -16.54
N LEU A 80 16.51 -9.58 -16.40
CA LEU A 80 15.31 -8.78 -16.64
C LEU A 80 14.87 -8.84 -18.11
N GLY A 81 15.81 -8.89 -19.06
CA GLY A 81 15.52 -8.99 -20.50
C GLY A 81 14.85 -10.30 -20.94
N ARG A 82 14.77 -11.30 -20.05
CA ARG A 82 14.01 -12.55 -20.29
C ARG A 82 12.52 -12.41 -19.95
N VAL A 83 12.15 -11.40 -19.16
CA VAL A 83 10.79 -11.14 -18.68
C VAL A 83 10.20 -9.89 -19.33
N LEU A 84 11.02 -8.88 -19.56
CA LEU A 84 10.63 -7.59 -20.11
C LEU A 84 10.77 -7.58 -21.65
N PRO A 85 9.88 -6.86 -22.36
CA PRO A 85 9.80 -6.93 -23.83
C PRO A 85 10.95 -6.24 -24.57
N ASP A 86 11.68 -5.34 -23.90
CA ASP A 86 12.80 -4.57 -24.44
C ASP A 86 14.00 -4.70 -23.50
N GLU A 87 15.21 -4.37 -24.00
CA GLU A 87 16.42 -4.28 -23.17
C GLU A 87 16.20 -3.33 -21.99
N PRO A 88 16.17 -3.85 -20.75
CA PRO A 88 15.85 -3.05 -19.59
C PRO A 88 17.08 -2.27 -19.13
N THR A 89 16.84 -1.20 -18.39
CA THR A 89 17.88 -0.44 -17.70
C THR A 89 17.57 -0.37 -16.22
N ILE A 90 18.57 -0.63 -15.39
CA ILE A 90 18.44 -0.59 -13.93
C ILE A 90 18.80 0.80 -13.45
N ILE A 91 17.90 1.44 -12.71
CA ILE A 91 18.08 2.82 -12.23
C ILE A 91 17.83 2.86 -10.72
N ASP A 92 18.87 3.18 -9.96
CA ASP A 92 18.75 3.47 -8.53
C ASP A 92 18.00 4.78 -8.31
N VAL A 93 16.89 4.68 -7.58
CA VAL A 93 16.05 5.82 -7.19
C VAL A 93 15.92 5.96 -5.68
N THR A 94 16.76 5.29 -4.90
CA THR A 94 16.73 5.28 -3.43
C THR A 94 16.73 6.69 -2.85
N THR A 95 17.68 7.54 -3.29
CA THR A 95 17.78 8.92 -2.82
C THR A 95 16.54 9.73 -3.18
N GLN A 96 16.00 9.53 -4.38
CA GLN A 96 14.79 10.21 -4.85
C GLN A 96 13.55 9.79 -4.03
N ARG A 97 13.37 8.48 -3.79
CA ARG A 97 12.25 7.95 -2.99
C ARG A 97 12.29 8.43 -1.55
N ARG A 98 13.48 8.45 -0.92
CA ARG A 98 13.66 9.02 0.42
C ARG A 98 13.37 10.53 0.46
N ALA A 99 13.77 11.28 -0.58
CA ALA A 99 13.45 12.70 -0.70
C ALA A 99 11.92 12.97 -0.81
N TYR A 100 11.15 12.01 -1.34
CA TYR A 100 9.68 12.04 -1.33
C TYR A 100 9.06 11.54 -0.02
N GLY A 101 9.85 11.30 1.03
CA GLY A 101 9.35 10.91 2.35
C GLY A 101 9.05 9.43 2.51
N MET A 102 9.49 8.58 1.58
CA MET A 102 9.30 7.13 1.69
C MET A 102 10.37 6.52 2.60
N ALA A 103 9.95 5.62 3.50
CA ALA A 103 10.83 4.90 4.42
C ALA A 103 11.54 3.69 3.78
N VAL A 104 11.98 3.83 2.54
CA VAL A 104 12.65 2.75 1.80
C VAL A 104 14.10 2.59 2.27
N GLU A 105 14.51 1.34 2.47
CA GLU A 105 15.91 0.98 2.64
C GLU A 105 16.65 1.10 1.30
N SER A 106 16.08 0.53 0.23
CA SER A 106 16.56 0.72 -1.14
C SER A 106 15.38 0.78 -2.11
N ALA A 107 15.58 1.39 -3.28
CA ALA A 107 14.55 1.46 -4.31
C ALA A 107 15.15 1.46 -5.71
N CYS A 108 14.58 0.63 -6.58
CA CYS A 108 15.03 0.46 -7.96
C CYS A 108 13.90 0.66 -8.96
N LEU A 109 14.24 1.19 -10.14
CA LEU A 109 13.41 1.12 -11.33
C LEU A 109 14.06 0.23 -12.37
N PHE A 110 13.33 -0.79 -12.81
CA PHE A 110 13.64 -1.53 -14.03
C PHE A 110 12.91 -0.84 -15.17
N ALA A 111 13.61 0.06 -15.85
CA ALA A 111 13.09 0.88 -16.93
C ALA A 111 13.10 0.09 -18.24
N PHE A 112 11.97 0.07 -18.94
CA PHE A 112 11.82 -0.55 -20.25
C PHE A 112 11.02 0.36 -21.18
N GLY A 113 10.95 0.03 -22.46
CA GLY A 113 10.36 0.91 -23.48
C GLY A 113 11.29 2.03 -23.94
N ARG A 114 10.69 3.02 -24.63
CA ARG A 114 11.42 4.03 -25.38
C ARG A 114 11.94 5.17 -24.52
N ASN A 115 11.18 5.58 -23.50
CA ASN A 115 11.62 6.60 -22.55
C ASN A 115 11.94 5.93 -21.21
N ARG A 116 13.22 5.98 -20.83
CA ARG A 116 13.73 5.35 -19.61
C ARG A 116 14.13 6.38 -18.54
N ASP A 117 13.92 7.67 -18.80
CA ASP A 117 14.30 8.74 -17.88
C ASP A 117 13.22 8.94 -16.80
N PRO A 118 13.50 8.60 -15.52
CA PRO A 118 12.54 8.76 -14.44
C PRO A 118 12.23 10.23 -14.11
N ALA A 119 13.04 11.19 -14.57
CA ALA A 119 12.78 12.61 -14.40
C ALA A 119 11.82 13.17 -15.47
N ARG A 120 11.58 12.43 -16.56
CA ARG A 120 10.82 12.90 -17.74
C ARG A 120 9.76 11.89 -18.16
N ILE A 121 8.93 11.50 -17.21
CA ILE A 121 7.88 10.48 -17.41
C ILE A 121 6.81 10.95 -18.42
N ASP A 122 6.52 10.10 -19.40
CA ASP A 122 5.51 10.30 -20.44
C ASP A 122 4.80 8.98 -20.83
N LEU A 123 4.00 9.01 -21.90
CA LEU A 123 3.24 7.85 -22.39
C LEU A 123 4.11 6.70 -22.94
N ASP A 124 5.38 6.97 -23.23
CA ASP A 124 6.36 5.99 -23.70
C ASP A 124 7.23 5.42 -22.57
N SER A 125 7.06 5.94 -21.36
CA SER A 125 7.80 5.51 -20.18
C SER A 125 7.19 4.24 -19.60
N ARG A 126 8.00 3.22 -19.35
CA ARG A 126 7.57 1.99 -18.66
C ARG A 126 8.59 1.62 -17.59
N PHE A 127 8.13 1.30 -16.39
CA PHE A 127 8.99 0.89 -15.29
C PHE A 127 8.34 -0.24 -14.50
N ILE A 128 9.15 -1.16 -13.98
CA ILE A 128 8.80 -1.91 -12.78
C ILE A 128 9.57 -1.27 -11.63
N ARG A 129 8.86 -0.75 -10.63
CA ARG A 129 9.43 -0.24 -9.39
C ARG A 129 9.54 -1.37 -8.40
N VAL A 130 10.69 -1.48 -7.74
CA VAL A 130 10.92 -2.33 -6.58
C VAL A 130 11.36 -1.43 -5.44
N ASP A 131 10.48 -1.23 -4.47
CA ASP A 131 10.84 -0.58 -3.20
C ASP A 131 11.09 -1.65 -2.14
N LEU A 132 12.20 -1.52 -1.42
CA LEU A 132 12.54 -2.40 -0.31
C LEU A 132 12.36 -1.66 1.00
N TYR A 133 11.61 -2.29 1.91
CA TYR A 133 11.40 -1.83 3.26
C TYR A 133 11.91 -2.86 4.26
N THR A 134 12.43 -2.38 5.38
CA THR A 134 12.82 -3.21 6.51
C THR A 134 12.03 -2.81 7.75
N ASP A 135 11.94 -3.70 8.73
CA ASP A 135 11.38 -3.33 10.05
C ASP A 135 12.14 -2.15 10.65
N ALA A 136 13.48 -2.15 10.53
CA ALA A 136 14.31 -1.03 10.93
C ALA A 136 13.96 0.28 10.19
N SER A 137 13.76 0.26 8.87
CA SER A 137 13.46 1.47 8.10
C SER A 137 12.09 2.05 8.46
N PHE A 138 11.07 1.20 8.65
CA PHE A 138 9.75 1.65 9.10
C PHE A 138 9.77 2.25 10.51
N ARG A 139 10.47 1.60 11.45
CA ARG A 139 10.58 2.11 12.82
C ARG A 139 11.32 3.44 12.87
N ALA A 140 12.42 3.55 12.13
CA ALA A 140 13.20 4.79 12.06
C ALA A 140 12.38 5.96 11.50
N ALA A 141 11.47 5.68 10.56
CA ALA A 141 10.55 6.66 9.99
C ALA A 141 9.30 6.94 10.87
N GLY A 142 9.13 6.23 12.00
CA GLY A 142 7.97 6.40 12.88
C GLY A 142 6.69 5.75 12.38
N HIS A 143 6.78 4.83 11.40
CA HIS A 143 5.63 4.10 10.86
C HIS A 143 5.26 2.84 11.65
N GLY A 144 6.01 2.51 12.71
CA GLY A 144 5.76 1.31 13.53
C GLY A 144 6.53 0.09 13.01
N ALA A 145 6.07 -1.11 13.38
CA ALA A 145 6.72 -2.35 12.95
C ALA A 145 6.31 -2.73 11.51
N LEU A 146 7.16 -3.47 10.81
CA LEU A 146 6.84 -3.99 9.48
C LEU A 146 5.62 -4.90 9.51
N GLN A 147 5.44 -5.68 10.59
CA GLN A 147 4.24 -6.52 10.75
C GLN A 147 2.95 -5.69 10.76
N ASP A 148 2.97 -4.49 11.34
CA ASP A 148 1.80 -3.60 11.39
C ASP A 148 1.51 -3.07 9.98
N GLN A 149 2.55 -2.68 9.24
CA GLN A 149 2.45 -2.21 7.85
C GLN A 149 1.94 -3.31 6.92
N TRP A 150 2.48 -4.53 7.04
CA TRP A 150 1.99 -5.69 6.31
C TRP A 150 0.51 -5.94 6.59
N SER A 151 0.14 -6.03 7.87
CA SER A 151 -1.24 -6.33 8.29
C SER A 151 -2.22 -5.27 7.82
N TYR A 152 -1.81 -3.99 7.84
CA TYR A 152 -2.60 -2.88 7.32
C TYR A 152 -2.85 -3.02 5.81
N ARG A 153 -1.80 -3.30 5.03
CA ARG A 153 -1.90 -3.39 3.56
C ARG A 153 -2.69 -4.60 3.05
N VAL A 154 -2.65 -5.73 3.76
CA VAL A 154 -3.39 -6.95 3.35
C VAL A 154 -4.83 -6.99 3.85
N ARG A 155 -5.29 -5.99 4.62
CA ARG A 155 -6.60 -6.00 5.27
C ARG A 155 -7.79 -5.87 4.30
N ASP A 156 -7.60 -5.21 3.16
CA ASP A 156 -8.71 -4.74 2.32
C ASP A 156 -9.15 -5.77 1.25
N GLY A 157 -9.28 -7.04 1.64
CA GLY A 157 -9.73 -8.12 0.74
C GLY A 157 -8.61 -8.74 -0.11
N SER A 158 -7.35 -8.37 0.14
CA SER A 158 -6.19 -8.99 -0.47
C SER A 158 -6.07 -10.47 -0.09
N THR A 159 -5.89 -11.33 -1.09
CA THR A 159 -5.54 -12.72 -0.85
C THR A 159 -4.04 -12.85 -0.64
N VAL A 160 -3.63 -13.28 0.54
CA VAL A 160 -2.24 -13.65 0.83
C VAL A 160 -1.98 -15.08 0.36
N PHE A 161 -0.82 -15.33 -0.24
CA PHE A 161 -0.43 -16.64 -0.77
C PHE A 161 1.07 -16.86 -0.64
N HIS A 162 1.50 -18.11 -0.81
CA HIS A 162 2.92 -18.46 -0.91
C HIS A 162 3.37 -18.21 -2.34
N LEU A 163 4.25 -17.22 -2.53
CA LEU A 163 4.88 -16.99 -3.83
C LEU A 163 6.13 -17.85 -4.00
N HIS A 164 6.87 -18.06 -2.91
CA HIS A 164 8.09 -18.85 -2.86
C HIS A 164 8.16 -19.62 -1.54
N ASP A 165 9.03 -20.62 -1.45
CA ASP A 165 9.24 -21.39 -0.20
C ASP A 165 9.68 -20.49 0.96
N THR A 166 10.35 -19.38 0.64
CA THR A 166 10.92 -18.40 1.56
C THR A 166 10.14 -17.08 1.62
N ALA A 167 8.97 -16.95 0.97
CA ALA A 167 8.23 -15.69 0.97
C ALA A 167 6.70 -15.83 0.93
N LEU A 168 6.03 -14.98 1.72
CA LEU A 168 4.60 -14.68 1.54
C LEU A 168 4.43 -13.51 0.57
N ALA A 169 3.35 -13.53 -0.19
CA ALA A 169 2.99 -12.40 -1.04
C ALA A 169 1.50 -12.09 -0.98
N ALA A 170 1.15 -10.86 -1.34
CA ALA A 170 -0.22 -10.43 -1.51
C ALA A 170 -0.30 -9.39 -2.61
N TRP A 171 -1.35 -9.47 -3.41
CA TRP A 171 -1.73 -8.38 -4.30
C TRP A 171 -2.52 -7.35 -3.49
N VAL A 172 -2.04 -6.11 -3.50
CA VAL A 172 -2.61 -4.97 -2.78
C VAL A 172 -2.77 -3.80 -3.73
N ASP A 173 -3.69 -2.90 -3.40
CA ASP A 173 -3.71 -1.60 -4.06
C ASP A 173 -2.53 -0.78 -3.56
N SER A 174 -1.66 -0.35 -4.47
CA SER A 174 -0.62 0.65 -4.18
C SER A 174 -1.30 1.93 -3.70
N GLU A 175 -0.79 2.56 -2.66
CA GLU A 175 -1.43 3.78 -2.16
C GLU A 175 -1.32 4.93 -3.17
N HIS A 176 -0.21 5.03 -3.93
CA HIS A 176 0.04 6.16 -4.85
C HIS A 176 1.00 5.82 -6.02
N PRO A 177 0.54 5.85 -7.29
CA PRO A 177 -0.87 5.88 -7.72
C PRO A 177 -1.60 4.58 -7.35
N PRO A 178 -2.95 4.59 -7.25
CA PRO A 178 -3.76 3.40 -7.03
C PRO A 178 -3.68 2.47 -8.24
N ASP A 179 -2.93 1.38 -8.07
CA ASP A 179 -2.66 0.37 -9.08
C ASP A 179 -2.27 -0.93 -8.36
N PRO A 180 -2.54 -2.13 -8.91
CA PRO A 180 -2.13 -3.36 -8.26
C PRO A 180 -0.61 -3.44 -8.11
N ALA A 181 -0.18 -3.61 -6.87
CA ALA A 181 1.20 -3.90 -6.49
C ALA A 181 1.27 -5.28 -5.82
N LEU A 182 2.36 -5.98 -6.06
CA LEU A 182 2.68 -7.21 -5.37
C LEU A 182 3.57 -6.86 -4.19
N ILE A 183 3.08 -7.06 -2.97
CA ILE A 183 3.94 -7.02 -1.79
C ILE A 183 4.43 -8.42 -1.46
N VAL A 184 5.71 -8.53 -1.16
CA VAL A 184 6.38 -9.79 -0.81
C VAL A 184 7.06 -9.61 0.54
N ARG A 185 6.91 -10.56 1.45
CA ARG A 185 7.47 -10.49 2.81
C ARG A 185 8.33 -11.72 3.13
N GLN A 186 9.53 -11.46 3.63
CA GLN A 186 10.50 -12.43 4.15
C GLN A 186 10.97 -11.99 5.53
N GLY A 187 10.22 -12.33 6.58
CA GLY A 187 10.58 -11.93 7.95
C GLY A 187 10.45 -10.41 8.19
N GLU A 188 11.59 -9.75 8.40
CA GLU A 188 11.72 -8.30 8.63
C GLU A 188 12.00 -7.51 7.34
N VAL A 189 11.90 -8.14 6.18
CA VAL A 189 12.06 -7.49 4.88
C VAL A 189 10.76 -7.60 4.08
N MET A 190 10.36 -6.49 3.47
CA MET A 190 9.20 -6.40 2.60
C MET A 190 9.57 -5.68 1.30
N TYR A 191 9.17 -6.26 0.18
CA TYR A 191 9.31 -5.70 -1.15
C TYR A 191 7.93 -5.21 -1.63
N ASP A 192 7.87 -4.03 -2.22
CA ASP A 192 6.71 -3.49 -2.94
C ASP A 192 7.07 -3.40 -4.41
N ILE A 193 6.43 -4.24 -5.23
CA ILE A 193 6.72 -4.36 -6.65
C ILE A 193 5.50 -3.88 -7.42
N ALA A 194 5.67 -2.80 -8.18
CA ALA A 194 4.59 -2.13 -8.90
C ALA A 194 5.03 -1.75 -10.31
N GLN A 195 4.14 -1.90 -11.28
CA GLN A 195 4.38 -1.44 -12.65
C GLN A 195 3.91 0.00 -12.82
N TYR A 196 4.64 0.77 -13.63
CA TYR A 196 4.31 2.12 -14.05
C TYR A 196 4.34 2.24 -15.59
N PRO A 197 3.44 3.01 -16.21
CA PRO A 197 2.30 3.71 -15.61
C PRO A 197 1.25 2.71 -15.16
N ALA A 198 0.36 3.16 -14.28
CA ALA A 198 -0.75 2.35 -13.82
C ALA A 198 -1.62 1.90 -15.00
N ALA A 199 -1.81 0.59 -15.14
CA ALA A 199 -2.71 0.02 -16.12
C ALA A 199 -4.10 -0.03 -15.46
N SER A 200 -4.93 0.98 -15.70
CA SER A 200 -6.20 1.23 -15.00
C SER A 200 -7.31 0.19 -15.25
N ASP A 201 -6.99 -1.01 -15.74
CA ASP A 201 -7.96 -2.09 -15.95
C ASP A 201 -8.18 -2.87 -14.65
N GLN A 202 -9.11 -2.39 -13.82
CA GLN A 202 -9.61 -3.04 -12.59
C GLN A 202 -10.34 -4.39 -12.83
N GLY A 203 -10.28 -4.96 -14.03
CA GLY A 203 -11.11 -6.11 -14.44
C GLY A 203 -10.39 -7.25 -15.16
N SER A 204 -9.07 -7.19 -15.36
CA SER A 204 -8.34 -8.33 -15.93
C SER A 204 -7.80 -9.23 -14.82
N PRO A 205 -8.08 -10.56 -14.85
CA PRO A 205 -7.60 -11.52 -13.86
C PRO A 205 -6.08 -11.80 -13.93
N GLU A 206 -5.37 -11.30 -14.94
CA GLU A 206 -3.91 -11.39 -15.02
C GLU A 206 -3.26 -10.32 -14.13
N ARG A 207 -3.19 -10.64 -12.82
CA ARG A 207 -2.08 -10.23 -11.95
C ARG A 207 -0.81 -10.13 -12.80
N LYS A 208 -0.24 -8.93 -12.91
CA LYS A 208 0.78 -8.59 -13.92
C LYS A 208 1.88 -9.64 -13.94
N ALA A 209 1.85 -10.56 -14.91
CA ALA A 209 2.69 -11.76 -14.89
C ALA A 209 4.18 -11.40 -14.76
N GLN A 210 4.60 -10.31 -15.43
CA GLN A 210 5.95 -9.76 -15.33
C GLN A 210 6.36 -9.36 -13.90
N VAL A 211 5.42 -8.83 -13.11
CA VAL A 211 5.68 -8.48 -11.70
C VAL A 211 5.87 -9.73 -10.85
N GLU A 212 5.04 -10.76 -11.04
CA GLU A 212 5.23 -12.04 -10.33
C GLU A 212 6.52 -12.74 -10.76
N GLU A 213 6.82 -12.77 -12.07
CA GLU A 213 8.03 -13.36 -12.62
C GLU A 213 9.30 -12.66 -12.12
N ILE A 214 9.31 -11.33 -12.08
CA ILE A 214 10.41 -10.56 -11.48
C ILE A 214 10.56 -10.90 -10.00
N ALA A 215 9.46 -10.97 -9.25
CA ALA A 215 9.50 -11.33 -7.83
C ALA A 215 10.07 -12.75 -7.63
N LEU A 216 9.68 -13.72 -8.45
CA LEU A 216 10.21 -15.08 -8.42
C LEU A 216 11.70 -15.13 -8.77
N LEU A 217 12.14 -14.42 -9.80
CA LEU A 217 13.56 -14.31 -10.15
C LEU A 217 14.36 -13.70 -9.01
N PHE A 218 13.85 -12.62 -8.42
CA PHE A 218 14.48 -11.92 -7.30
C PHE A 218 14.67 -12.87 -6.10
N LEU A 219 13.62 -13.59 -5.72
CA LEU A 219 13.66 -14.55 -4.61
C LEU A 219 14.58 -15.74 -4.91
N GLY A 220 14.53 -16.29 -6.12
CA GLY A 220 15.40 -17.40 -6.52
C GLY A 220 16.88 -17.01 -6.53
N LYS A 221 17.22 -15.76 -6.87
CA LYS A 221 18.60 -15.27 -6.81
C LYS A 221 19.11 -15.16 -5.38
N LEU A 222 18.29 -14.59 -4.49
CA LEU A 222 18.65 -14.43 -3.09
C LEU A 222 18.92 -15.75 -2.38
N ASP A 223 18.20 -16.81 -2.74
CA ASP A 223 18.44 -18.14 -2.17
C ASP A 223 19.71 -18.79 -2.75
N ALA A 224 20.02 -18.57 -4.04
CA ALA A 224 21.24 -19.11 -4.68
C ALA A 224 22.53 -18.50 -4.12
N ASP A 225 22.57 -17.19 -3.90
CA ASP A 225 23.75 -16.50 -3.36
C ASP A 225 24.10 -16.98 -1.93
N GLU A 226 23.12 -17.56 -1.22
CA GLU A 226 23.27 -18.03 0.15
C GLU A 226 23.78 -19.46 0.24
N ASP A 227 23.34 -20.32 -0.69
CA ASP A 227 23.91 -21.65 -0.84
C ASP A 227 25.42 -21.54 -1.18
N ASP A 228 25.80 -20.55 -1.99
CA ASP A 228 27.20 -20.27 -2.32
C ASP A 228 27.98 -19.66 -1.13
N ALA A 229 27.33 -18.83 -0.29
CA ALA A 229 27.94 -18.27 0.91
C ALA A 229 28.11 -19.31 2.04
N GLY A 230 27.24 -20.33 2.10
CA GLY A 230 27.30 -21.42 3.09
C GLY A 230 28.28 -22.55 2.73
N ALA A 231 28.83 -22.56 1.51
CA ALA A 231 29.73 -23.59 1.00
C ALA A 231 31.25 -23.29 1.18
N ASN A 232 31.61 -22.17 1.81
CA ASN A 232 33.00 -21.76 2.07
C ASN A 232 33.41 -21.89 3.54
#